data_AF-A0A5C5WEB0-F1
#
_entry.id   AF-A0A5C5WEB0-F1
#
_cell.length_a   1.000
_cell.length_b   1.000
_cell.length_c   1.000
_cell.angle_alpha   90.00
_cell.angle_beta   90.00
_cell.angle_gamma   90.00
#
_symmetry.space_group_name_H-M   'P 1'
#
loop_
_entity.id
_entity.type
_entity.pdbx_description
1 polymer ?
#
loop_
_entity_poly.entity_id
_entity_poly.type
_entity_poly.pdbx_seq_one_letter_code
_entity_poly.pdbx_strand_id
1 'polypeptide(L)' 'MAGTERQREIRRRRKRKENLTAMKAKLSKATPSEKTEMARKLRLMTPGAEELITRWQLEER' A
#
# COMPACT_ATOMS: atom_id res chain seq x y z
N MET A 1 -0.16 -21.55 3.37
CA MET A 1 -1.64 -21.56 3.58
C MET A 1 -2.25 -22.68 2.76
N ALA A 2 -3.07 -23.55 3.35
CA ALA A 2 -3.83 -24.53 2.59
C ALA A 2 -4.86 -23.84 1.66
N GLY A 3 -5.12 -24.43 0.49
CA GLY A 3 -6.05 -23.93 -0.53
C GLY A 3 -5.43 -23.81 -1.93
N THR A 4 -6.29 -23.68 -2.94
CA THR A 4 -5.89 -23.53 -4.36
C THR A 4 -5.19 -22.19 -4.61
N GLU A 5 -4.40 -22.10 -5.67
CA GLU A 5 -3.73 -20.85 -6.06
C GLU A 5 -4.72 -19.68 -6.24
N ARG A 6 -5.93 -19.96 -6.76
CA ARG A 6 -7.01 -18.97 -6.85
C ARG A 6 -7.42 -18.45 -5.47
N GLN A 7 -7.61 -19.31 -4.48
CA GLN A 7 -7.96 -18.89 -3.12
C GLN A 7 -6.84 -18.08 -2.48
N ARG A 8 -5.57 -18.50 -2.65
CA ARG A 8 -4.40 -17.78 -2.16
C ARG A 8 -4.30 -16.39 -2.78
N GLU A 9 -4.53 -16.27 -4.08
CA GLU A 9 -4.54 -14.99 -4.79
C GLU A 9 -5.64 -14.05 -4.28
N ILE A 10 -6.87 -14.56 -4.10
CA ILE A 10 -7.96 -13.76 -3.53
C ILE A 10 -7.60 -13.26 -2.12
N ARG A 11 -7.00 -14.11 -1.28
CA ARG A 11 -6.54 -13.69 0.06
C ARG A 11 -5.45 -12.62 -0.02
N ARG A 12 -4.46 -12.77 -0.91
CA ARG A 12 -3.42 -11.73 -1.14
C ARG A 12 -4.03 -10.41 -1.59
N ARG A 13 -5.04 -10.43 -2.48
CA ARG A 13 -5.75 -9.22 -2.93
C ARG A 13 -6.52 -8.54 -1.79
N ARG A 14 -7.25 -9.32 -0.98
CA ARG A 14 -7.96 -8.79 0.20
C ARG A 14 -6.99 -8.16 1.19
N LYS A 15 -5.88 -8.84 1.46
CA LYS A 15 -4.87 -8.33 2.39
C LYS A 15 -4.21 -7.05 1.88
N ARG A 16 -3.91 -6.97 0.59
CA ARG A 16 -3.45 -5.72 -0.05
C ARG A 16 -4.45 -4.58 0.15
N LYS A 17 -5.76 -4.83 -0.07
CA LYS A 17 -6.81 -3.82 0.13
C LYS A 17 -6.89 -3.34 1.59
N GLU A 18 -6.83 -4.25 2.55
CA GLU A 18 -6.78 -3.91 3.98
C GLU A 18 -5.57 -3.02 4.31
N ASN A 19 -4.37 -3.44 3.88
CA ASN A 19 -3.14 -2.69 4.11
C ASN A 19 -3.19 -1.28 3.51
N LEU A 20 -3.71 -1.13 2.29
CA LEU A 20 -3.89 0.17 1.65
C LEU A 20 -4.88 1.05 2.41
N THR A 21 -5.97 0.48 2.90
CA THR A 21 -6.98 1.22 3.68
C THR A 21 -6.39 1.71 5.01
N ALA A 22 -5.68 0.83 5.73
CA ALA A 22 -5.00 1.17 6.98
C ALA A 22 -3.90 2.23 6.77
N MET A 23 -3.14 2.12 5.67
CA MET A 23 -2.12 3.10 5.30
C MET A 23 -2.75 4.47 5.00
N LYS A 24 -3.84 4.51 4.22
CA LYS A 24 -4.56 5.74 3.90
C LYS A 24 -5.13 6.43 5.14
N ALA A 25 -5.63 5.66 6.13
CA ALA A 25 -6.11 6.23 7.39
C ALA A 25 -4.99 6.96 8.17
N LYS A 26 -3.78 6.39 8.18
CA LYS A 26 -2.60 6.98 8.85
C LYS A 26 -2.05 8.21 8.12
N LEU A 27 -2.25 8.31 6.81
CA LEU A 27 -1.73 9.40 5.97
C LEU A 27 -2.12 10.80 6.49
N SER A 28 -3.32 10.93 7.04
CA SER A 28 -3.85 12.21 7.58
C SER A 28 -3.01 12.80 8.72
N LYS A 29 -2.30 11.95 9.47
CA LYS A 29 -1.47 12.34 10.62
C LYS A 29 0.03 12.07 10.39
N ALA A 30 0.39 11.60 9.20
CA ALA A 30 1.74 11.17 8.90
C ALA A 30 2.69 12.37 8.76
N THR A 31 3.83 12.28 9.45
CA THR A 31 4.96 13.19 9.29
C THR A 31 5.61 13.03 7.91
N PRO A 32 6.41 14.00 7.43
CA PRO A 32 7.10 13.89 6.14
C PRO A 32 7.97 12.63 6.01
N SER A 33 8.66 12.22 7.08
CA SER A 33 9.47 10.99 7.12
C SER A 33 8.60 9.72 7.04
N GLU A 34 7.41 9.72 7.65
CA GLU A 34 6.50 8.59 7.52
C GLU A 34 5.92 8.49 6.10
N LYS A 35 5.71 9.62 5.42
CA LYS A 35 5.24 9.64 4.03
C LYS A 35 6.25 9.01 3.07
N THR A 36 7.54 9.28 3.23
CA THR A 36 8.61 8.64 2.42
C THR A 36 8.70 7.14 2.68
N GLU A 37 8.59 6.71 3.94
CA GLU A 37 8.51 5.29 4.29
C GLU A 37 7.24 4.61 3.73
N MET A 38 6.11 5.31 3.69
CA MET A 38 4.87 4.82 3.07
C MET A 38 5.02 4.64 1.56
N ALA A 39 5.66 5.59 0.86
CA ALA A 39 5.96 5.46 -0.56
C ALA A 39 6.84 4.24 -0.85
N ARG A 40 7.89 4.02 -0.05
CA ARG A 40 8.76 2.83 -0.17
C ARG A 40 7.96 1.52 0.02
N LYS A 41 7.09 1.47 1.03
CA LYS A 41 6.23 0.29 1.29
C LYS A 41 5.23 0.04 0.15
N LEU A 42 4.70 1.08 -0.48
CA LEU A 42 3.80 0.93 -1.62
C LEU A 42 4.51 0.28 -2.81
N ARG A 43 5.73 0.75 -3.15
CA ARG A 43 6.56 0.20 -4.25
C ARG A 43 6.83 -1.29 -4.09
N LEU A 44 7.11 -1.75 -2.86
CA LEU A 44 7.35 -3.16 -2.57
C LEU A 44 6.09 -4.03 -2.65
N MET A 45 4.91 -3.45 -2.42
CA MET A 45 3.67 -4.21 -2.29
C MET A 45 2.88 -4.33 -3.59
N THR A 46 2.97 -3.33 -4.47
CA THR A 46 2.11 -3.23 -5.65
C THR A 46 2.92 -2.75 -6.87
N PRO A 47 2.85 -3.46 -8.01
CA PRO A 47 3.58 -3.07 -9.23
C PRO A 47 3.06 -1.77 -9.90
N GLY A 48 1.94 -1.20 -9.42
CA GLY A 48 1.39 0.10 -9.82
C GLY A 48 1.43 1.12 -8.68
N ALA A 49 2.45 1.05 -7.83
CA ALA A 49 2.57 1.92 -6.66
C ALA A 49 2.71 3.41 -7.01
N GLU A 50 3.34 3.75 -8.14
CA GLU A 50 3.59 5.15 -8.52
C GLU A 50 2.29 5.94 -8.68
N GLU A 51 1.26 5.35 -9.31
CA GLU A 51 -0.06 6.01 -9.39
C GLU A 51 -0.65 6.31 -8.01
N LEU A 52 -0.48 5.40 -7.05
CA LEU A 52 -0.96 5.60 -5.68
C LEU A 52 -0.14 6.67 -4.94
N ILE A 53 1.17 6.70 -5.16
CA ILE A 53 2.10 7.68 -4.56
C ILE A 53 1.74 9.09 -5.03
N THR A 54 1.55 9.29 -6.34
CA THR A 54 1.13 10.58 -6.91
C THR A 54 -0.25 10.97 -6.40
N ARG A 55 -1.22 10.05 -6.42
CA ARG A 55 -2.61 10.32 -5.98
C ARG A 55 -2.71 10.63 -4.49
N TRP A 56 -1.79 10.13 -3.68
CA TRP A 56 -1.71 10.37 -2.23
C TRP A 56 -0.73 11.48 -1.86
N GLN A 57 -0.11 12.15 -2.84
CA GLN A 57 0.88 13.21 -2.63
C GLN A 57 2.00 12.78 -1.67
N LEU A 58 2.50 11.57 -1.89
CA LEU A 58 3.60 10.97 -1.13
C LEU A 58 4.97 11.24 -1.77
N GLU A 59 5.02 12.06 -2.81
CA GLU A 59 6.25 12.43 -3.52
C GLU A 59 7.12 13.34 -2.62
N GLU A 60 8.41 13.02 -2.56
CA GLU A 60 9.43 13.87 -1.91
C GLU A 60 9.44 15.24 -2.61
N ARG A 61 9.09 16.29 -1.87
CA ARG A 61 9.43 17.67 -2.21
C ARG A 61 10.60 18.12 -1.37
#